data_AF-A0A0F4QJB9-F1
#
_entry.id   AF-A0A0F4QJB9-F1
#
_cell.length_a   1.000
_cell.length_b   1.000
_cell.length_c   1.000
_cell.angle_alpha   90.00
_cell.angle_beta   90.00
_cell.angle_gamma   90.00
#
_symmetry.space_group_name_H-M   'P 1'
#
loop_
_entity.id
_entity.type
_entity.pdbx_description
1 polymer ?
#
loop_
_entity_poly.entity_id
_entity_poly.type
_entity_poly.pdbx_seq_one_letter_code
_entity_poly.pdbx_strand_id
1 'polypeptide(L)'
;MIPKLSDITPTQSLYLSFIEHLKADGFSGDTNPDYANRVVLATDNSIYQVLPQGVIYPKSVADIQLLTRLAHLEEFQSIVLSPRGGGTGPNGQ
;
A
#
# COMPACT_ATOMS: atom_id res chain seq x y z
N MET A 1 -13.12 2.73 -27.60
CA MET A 1 -12.84 3.20 -26.23
C MET A 1 -13.05 2.01 -25.30
N ILE A 2 -12.08 1.68 -24.44
CA ILE A 2 -12.20 0.53 -23.53
C ILE A 2 -13.12 0.93 -22.36
N PRO A 3 -14.13 0.12 -21.98
CA PRO A 3 -15.00 0.42 -20.85
C PRO A 3 -14.22 0.56 -19.54
N LYS A 4 -14.50 1.61 -18.78
CA LYS A 4 -13.95 1.79 -17.44
C LYS A 4 -14.78 0.96 -16.45
N LEU A 5 -14.10 0.31 -15.51
CA LEU A 5 -14.77 -0.32 -14.36
C LEU A 5 -15.51 0.75 -13.55
N SER A 6 -16.82 0.57 -13.40
CA SER A 6 -17.71 1.46 -12.62
C SER A 6 -17.61 1.19 -11.13
N ASP A 7 -17.41 -0.07 -10.74
CA ASP A 7 -17.53 -0.52 -9.36
C ASP A 7 -16.19 -1.05 -8.86
N ILE A 8 -15.44 -0.17 -8.19
CA ILE A 8 -14.16 -0.50 -7.55
C ILE A 8 -14.23 -0.26 -6.05
N THR A 9 -13.58 -1.11 -5.27
CA THR A 9 -13.47 -0.91 -3.82
C THR A 9 -12.58 0.30 -3.54
N PRO A 10 -13.13 1.39 -2.95
CA PRO A 10 -12.34 2.58 -2.66
C PRO A 10 -11.27 2.27 -1.59
N THR A 11 -10.21 3.06 -1.61
CA THR A 11 -9.22 3.05 -0.53
C THR A 11 -9.84 3.67 0.71
N GLN A 12 -9.69 3.00 1.85
CA GLN A 12 -10.23 3.48 3.13
C GLN A 12 -9.53 4.77 3.58
N SER A 13 -10.30 5.69 4.19
CA SER A 13 -9.82 7.02 4.61
C SER A 13 -8.63 6.97 5.57
N LEU A 14 -8.57 5.97 6.45
CA LEU A 14 -7.44 5.80 7.38
C LEU A 14 -6.11 5.64 6.64
N TYR A 15 -6.10 4.83 5.57
CA TYR A 15 -4.90 4.58 4.76
C TYR A 15 -4.53 5.79 3.91
N LEU A 16 -5.52 6.55 3.44
CA LEU A 16 -5.27 7.83 2.77
C LEU A 16 -4.64 8.84 3.75
N SER A 17 -5.18 8.96 4.98
CA SER A 17 -4.60 9.82 6.02
C SER A 17 -3.16 9.45 6.32
N PHE A 18 -2.88 8.15 6.48
CA PHE A 18 -1.53 7.66 6.72
C PHE A 18 -0.56 8.01 5.59
N ILE A 19 -0.96 7.82 4.32
CA ILE A 19 -0.14 8.16 3.16
C ILE A 19 0.13 9.67 3.11
N GLU A 20 -0.86 10.50 3.43
CA GLU A 20 -0.67 11.96 3.46
C GLU A 20 0.26 12.41 4.58
N HIS A 21 0.16 11.84 5.78
CA HIS A 21 1.11 12.09 6.87
C HIS A 21 2.52 11.63 6.50
N LEU A 22 2.64 10.46 5.87
CA LEU A 22 3.92 9.92 5.42
C LEU A 22 4.62 10.89 4.44
N LYS A 23 3.87 11.44 3.48
CA LYS A 23 4.38 12.47 2.56
C LYS A 23 4.76 13.75 3.29
N ALA A 24 3.91 14.22 4.21
CA ALA A 24 4.13 15.44 4.97
C ALA A 24 5.41 15.36 5.83
N ASP A 25 5.71 14.17 6.36
CA ASP A 25 6.91 13.91 7.16
C ASP A 25 8.19 13.65 6.32
N GLY A 26 8.12 13.85 5.00
CA GLY A 26 9.29 13.84 4.12
C GLY A 26 9.63 12.48 3.51
N PHE A 27 8.66 11.57 3.41
CA PHE A 27 8.84 10.33 2.65
C PHE A 27 9.22 10.62 1.19
N SER A 28 10.35 10.07 0.76
CA SER A 28 10.93 10.33 -0.57
C SER A 28 10.54 9.30 -1.63
N GLY A 29 9.93 8.19 -1.19
CA GLY A 29 9.43 7.12 -2.04
C GLY A 29 8.15 7.48 -2.79
N ASP A 30 7.67 6.54 -3.58
CA ASP A 30 6.43 6.71 -4.36
C ASP A 30 5.23 6.12 -3.60
N THR A 31 4.06 6.74 -3.74
CA THR A 31 2.82 6.30 -3.05
C THR A 31 1.68 6.15 -4.05
N ASN A 32 1.11 4.97 -4.13
CA ASN A 32 0.08 4.61 -5.11
C ASN A 32 -1.16 4.04 -4.40
N PRO A 33 -2.08 4.89 -3.94
CA PRO A 33 -3.37 4.46 -3.38
C PRO A 33 -4.41 4.17 -4.47
N ASP A 34 -4.10 4.38 -5.75
CA ASP A 34 -5.03 4.18 -6.86
C ASP A 34 -5.31 2.71 -7.15
N TYR A 35 -6.49 2.44 -7.71
CA TYR A 35 -6.95 1.09 -7.99
C TYR A 35 -6.05 0.32 -8.97
N ALA A 36 -5.45 0.98 -9.97
CA ALA A 36 -4.65 0.29 -10.97
C ALA A 36 -3.38 -0.30 -10.35
N ASN A 37 -2.69 0.47 -9.51
CA ASN A 37 -1.54 -0.05 -8.77
C ASN A 37 -1.94 -1.12 -7.75
N ARG A 38 -3.05 -0.90 -7.03
CA ARG A 38 -3.54 -1.86 -6.02
C ARG A 38 -3.88 -3.21 -6.65
N VAL A 39 -4.54 -3.24 -7.81
CA VAL A 39 -4.96 -4.50 -8.44
C VAL A 39 -3.78 -5.28 -9.04
N VAL A 40 -2.78 -4.59 -9.59
CA VAL A 40 -1.55 -5.23 -10.12
C VAL A 40 -0.79 -5.98 -9.02
N LEU A 41 -0.85 -5.48 -7.79
CA LEU A 41 -0.19 -6.08 -6.63
C LEU A 41 -1.14 -6.86 -5.71
N ALA A 42 -2.37 -7.10 -6.14
CA ALA A 42 -3.35 -7.85 -5.36
C ALA A 42 -3.13 -9.37 -5.40
N THR A 43 -2.24 -9.86 -6.26
CA THR A 43 -1.91 -11.29 -6.39
C THR A 43 -0.40 -11.48 -6.36
N ASP A 44 0.06 -12.62 -5.89
CA ASP A 44 1.42 -13.16 -6.09
C ASP A 44 1.35 -14.30 -7.13
N ASN A 45 2.27 -15.27 -7.07
CA ASN A 45 2.22 -16.47 -7.91
C ASN A 45 1.28 -17.54 -7.32
N SER A 46 0.18 -17.11 -6.70
CA SER A 46 -0.88 -17.95 -6.16
C SER A 46 -2.23 -17.61 -6.80
N ILE A 47 -3.24 -18.39 -6.44
CA ILE A 47 -4.64 -18.13 -6.82
C ILE A 47 -5.32 -17.10 -5.92
N TYR A 48 -4.69 -16.67 -4.84
CA TYR A 48 -5.31 -15.79 -3.85
C TYR A 48 -5.22 -14.33 -4.30
N GLN A 49 -6.32 -13.61 -4.11
CA GLN A 49 -6.36 -12.17 -4.32
C GLN A 49 -6.61 -11.46 -2.99
N VAL A 50 -5.71 -10.56 -2.63
CA VAL A 50 -5.84 -9.65 -1.49
C VAL A 50 -5.58 -8.24 -2.00
N LEU A 51 -6.64 -7.44 -2.16
CA LEU A 51 -6.51 -6.07 -2.64
C LEU A 51 -5.94 -5.17 -1.53
N PRO A 52 -4.70 -4.66 -1.64
CA PRO A 52 -4.15 -3.75 -0.63
C PRO A 52 -4.92 -2.44 -0.61
N GLN A 53 -4.79 -1.67 0.47
CA GLN A 53 -5.37 -0.32 0.55
C GLN A 53 -4.49 0.72 -0.16
N GLY A 54 -3.18 0.51 -0.20
CA GLY A 54 -2.25 1.32 -0.97
C GLY A 54 -0.93 0.58 -1.13
N VAL A 55 -0.13 1.02 -2.08
CA VAL A 55 1.21 0.51 -2.32
C VAL A 55 2.19 1.66 -2.18
N ILE A 56 3.28 1.44 -1.48
CA ILE A 56 4.36 2.43 -1.33
C ILE A 56 5.70 1.81 -1.71
N TYR A 57 6.59 2.62 -2.25
CA TYR A 57 7.93 2.22 -2.70
C TYR A 57 8.99 3.08 -2.01
N PRO A 58 9.42 2.72 -0.79
CA PRO A 58 10.51 3.41 -0.08
C PRO A 58 11.78 3.44 -0.94
N LYS A 59 12.49 4.58 -0.97
CA LYS A 59 13.77 4.72 -1.69
C LYS A 59 14.98 4.61 -0.76
N SER A 60 14.76 4.70 0.54
CA SER A 60 15.82 4.69 1.54
C SER A 60 15.44 3.95 2.82
N VAL A 61 16.44 3.63 3.64
CA VAL A 61 16.20 3.12 5.00
C VAL A 61 15.46 4.15 5.86
N ALA A 62 15.70 5.45 5.64
CA ALA A 62 15.02 6.52 6.35
C ALA A 62 13.50 6.52 6.07
N ASP A 63 13.09 6.25 4.83
CA ASP A 63 11.67 6.09 4.47
C ASP A 63 11.03 4.93 5.24
N ILE A 64 11.72 3.80 5.38
CA ILE A 64 11.22 2.64 6.14
C ILE A 64 11.11 3.00 7.63
N GLN A 65 12.12 3.68 8.20
CA GLN A 65 12.07 4.13 9.58
C GLN A 65 10.90 5.09 9.81
N LEU A 66 10.68 6.04 8.90
CA LEU A 66 9.55 6.97 8.97
C LEU A 66 8.21 6.23 8.95
N LEU A 67 8.04 5.31 8.00
CA LEU A 67 6.86 4.45 7.89
C LEU A 67 6.56 3.72 9.21
N THR A 68 7.56 3.05 9.78
CA THR A 68 7.38 2.26 10.99
C THR A 68 7.09 3.12 12.23
N ARG A 69 7.66 4.33 12.30
CA ARG A 69 7.36 5.29 13.38
C ARG A 69 5.93 5.79 13.28
N LEU A 70 5.48 6.15 12.07
CA LEU A 70 4.12 6.62 11.84
C LEU A 70 3.10 5.51 12.17
N ALA A 71 3.36 4.27 11.78
CA ALA A 71 2.48 3.12 12.07
C ALA A 71 2.37 2.79 13.56
N HIS A 72 3.30 3.29 14.39
CA HIS A 72 3.26 3.09 15.83
C HIS A 72 2.38 4.11 16.57
N LEU A 73 1.99 5.21 15.91
CA LEU A 73 1.09 6.19 16.51
C LEU A 73 -0.30 5.58 16.73
N GLU A 74 -0.97 5.94 17.83
CA GLU A 74 -2.27 5.40 18.22
C GLU A 74 -3.32 5.46 17.10
N GLU A 75 -3.36 6.57 16.36
CA GLU A 75 -4.25 6.75 15.20
C GLU A 75 -4.07 5.67 14.12
N PHE A 76 -2.84 5.18 13.94
CA PHE A 76 -2.46 4.30 12.83
C PHE A 76 -2.19 2.85 13.24
N GLN A 77 -2.38 2.49 14.51
CA GLN A 77 -2.08 1.14 15.03
C GLN A 77 -2.83 0.01 14.32
N SER A 78 -3.96 0.30 13.68
CA SER A 78 -4.74 -0.70 12.92
C SER A 78 -4.26 -0.91 11.48
N ILE A 79 -3.26 -0.15 11.03
CA ILE A 79 -2.67 -0.32 9.70
C ILE A 79 -1.77 -1.56 9.68
N VAL A 80 -2.02 -2.42 8.69
CA VAL A 80 -1.17 -3.59 8.42
C VAL A 80 -0.15 -3.23 7.35
N LEU A 81 1.13 -3.44 7.66
CA LEU A 81 2.23 -3.29 6.73
C LEU A 81 2.72 -4.68 6.30
N SER A 82 2.57 -5.00 5.02
CA SER A 82 3.03 -6.26 4.44
C SER A 82 4.21 -6.01 3.49
N PRO A 83 5.46 -6.32 3.89
CA PRO A 83 6.61 -6.13 3.01
C PRO A 83 6.55 -7.13 1.84
N ARG A 84 6.79 -6.63 0.63
CA ARG A 84 6.75 -7.44 -0.60
C ARG A 84 8.02 -7.27 -1.41
N GLY A 85 8.65 -8.41 -1.76
CA GLY A 85 9.75 -8.48 -2.73
C GLY A 85 9.23 -8.65 -4.16
N GLY A 86 9.78 -9.61 -4.91
CA GLY A 86 9.36 -9.89 -6.29
C GLY A 86 7.97 -10.52 -6.47
N GLY A 87 7.25 -10.84 -5.40
CA GLY A 87 5.89 -11.40 -5.49
C GLY A 87 5.81 -12.82 -6.04
N THR A 88 6.89 -13.61 -5.94
CA THR A 88 6.98 -14.97 -6.50
C THR A 88 6.54 -16.07 -5.54
N GLY A 89 6.05 -15.70 -4.35
CA GLY A 89 5.50 -16.64 -3.37
C GLY A 89 4.27 -17.37 -3.93
N PRO A 90 4.09 -18.67 -3.65
CA PRO A 90 2.94 -19.42 -4.16
C PRO A 90 1.75 -19.50 -3.19
N ASN A 91 1.85 -18.86 -2.01
CA ASN A 91 0.94 -19.10 -0.88
C ASN A 91 0.24 -17.84 -0.35
N GLY A 92 0.19 -16.74 -1.12
CA GLY A 92 -0.48 -15.50 -0.70
C GLY A 92 0.28 -14.75 0.41
N GLN A 93 1.61 -14.72 0.34
CA GLN A 93 2.49 -14.10 1.34
C GLN A 93 2.65 -12.58 1.14
#